data_AF-A0A259FIF9-F1
#
_entry.id   AF-A0A259FIF9-F1
#
_cell.length_a   1.000
_cell.length_b   1.000
_cell.length_c   1.000
_cell.angle_alpha   90.00
_cell.angle_beta   90.00
_cell.angle_gamma   90.00
#
_symmetry.space_group_name_H-M   'P 1'
#
loop_
_entity.id
_entity.type
_entity.pdbx_description
1 polymer ?
#
loop_
_entity_poly.entity_id
_entity_poly.type
_entity_poly.pdbx_seq_one_letter_code
_entity_poly.pdbx_strand_id
1 'polypeptide(L)'
;MRLTEEQASIIRQAARQVFGSGTDVWLFGSRVHDSKRGGDIDLYIETEGGVKVVLDRELAFHATLQRRLGEQRIDIVVHRQGVPLRPIDIEVRATGVRL
;
A
#
# COMPACT_ATOMS: atom_id res chain seq x y z
N MET A 1 -8.28 -11.18 6.81
CA MET A 1 -7.77 -9.84 6.47
C MET A 1 -8.57 -8.81 7.23
N ARG A 2 -7.92 -7.93 7.99
CA ARG A 2 -8.59 -6.93 8.86
C ARG A 2 -8.85 -5.60 8.13
N LEU A 3 -9.31 -5.70 6.89
CA LEU A 3 -9.84 -4.58 6.09
C LEU A 3 -11.26 -4.94 5.69
N THR A 4 -12.19 -3.98 5.78
CA THR A 4 -13.51 -4.14 5.17
C THR A 4 -13.37 -4.17 3.64
N GLU A 5 -14.35 -4.77 2.96
CA GLU A 5 -14.39 -4.77 1.50
C GLU A 5 -14.41 -3.34 0.93
N GLU A 6 -15.10 -2.43 1.61
CA GLU A 6 -15.13 -1.01 1.28
C GLU A 6 -13.73 -0.37 1.40
N GLN A 7 -13.01 -0.61 2.51
CA GLN A 7 -11.65 -0.11 2.69
C GLN A 7 -10.72 -0.64 1.61
N ALA A 8 -10.76 -1.94 1.32
CA ALA A 8 -9.96 -2.55 0.26
C ALA A 8 -10.30 -1.95 -1.11
N SER A 9 -11.58 -1.69 -1.38
CA SER A 9 -12.05 -1.03 -2.61
C SER A 9 -11.52 0.41 -2.73
N ILE A 10 -11.59 1.20 -1.65
CA ILE A 10 -11.06 2.56 -1.59
C ILE A 10 -9.55 2.56 -1.87
N ILE A 11 -8.81 1.64 -1.24
CA ILE A 11 -7.35 1.52 -1.41
C ILE A 11 -6.99 1.19 -2.86
N ARG A 12 -7.63 0.18 -3.47
CA ARG A 12 -7.43 -0.17 -4.89
C ARG A 12 -7.71 1.01 -5.83
N GLN A 13 -8.81 1.72 -5.60
CA GLN A 13 -9.19 2.86 -6.44
C GLN A 13 -8.19 4.01 -6.31
N ALA A 14 -7.77 4.34 -5.08
CA ALA A 14 -6.79 5.39 -4.84
C ALA A 14 -5.42 5.04 -5.45
N ALA A 15 -4.99 3.77 -5.36
CA ALA A 15 -3.74 3.32 -5.97
C ALA A 15 -3.78 3.49 -7.48
N ARG A 16 -4.86 3.06 -8.15
CA ARG A 16 -5.04 3.23 -9.60
C ARG A 16 -5.08 4.70 -10.02
N GLN A 17 -5.71 5.55 -9.22
CA GLN A 17 -5.80 6.99 -9.50
C GLN A 17 -4.42 7.66 -9.46
N VAL A 18 -3.58 7.28 -8.50
CA VAL A 18 -2.31 7.98 -8.23
C VAL A 18 -1.13 7.39 -9.01
N PHE A 19 -1.07 6.07 -9.14
CA PHE A 19 0.05 5.37 -9.76
C PHE A 19 -0.26 4.85 -11.17
N GLY A 20 -1.53 4.82 -11.57
CA GLY A 20 -1.98 4.43 -12.91
C GLY A 20 -2.74 3.11 -12.96
N SER A 21 -3.44 2.89 -14.08
CA SER A 21 -4.17 1.65 -14.37
C SER A 21 -3.21 0.47 -14.43
N GLY A 22 -3.42 -0.54 -13.59
CA GLY A 22 -2.54 -1.71 -13.48
C GLY A 22 -1.62 -1.69 -12.25
N THR A 23 -1.70 -0.64 -11.42
CA THR A 23 -0.99 -0.63 -10.13
C THR A 23 -1.56 -1.72 -9.22
N ASP A 24 -0.67 -2.60 -8.81
CA ASP A 24 -0.93 -3.57 -7.76
C ASP A 24 -0.61 -2.98 -6.39
N VAL A 25 -1.49 -3.26 -5.44
CA VAL A 25 -1.33 -2.87 -4.05
C VAL A 25 -1.45 -4.13 -3.21
N TRP A 26 -0.56 -4.27 -2.24
CA TRP A 26 -0.56 -5.40 -1.32
C TRP A 26 -0.75 -4.90 0.09
N LEU A 27 -1.58 -5.59 0.85
CA LEU A 27 -1.61 -5.48 2.30
C LEU A 27 -0.55 -6.40 2.88
N PHE A 28 0.28 -5.88 3.77
CA PHE A 28 1.24 -6.67 4.52
C PHE A 28 1.14 -6.40 6.02
N GLY A 29 2.04 -6.99 6.80
CA GLY A 29 2.18 -6.69 8.22
C GLY A 29 1.00 -7.13 9.08
N SER A 30 0.64 -6.28 10.03
CA SER A 30 -0.18 -6.68 11.19
C SER A 30 -1.65 -6.99 10.85
N ARG A 31 -2.16 -6.43 9.73
CA ARG A 31 -3.56 -6.56 9.31
C ARG A 31 -3.83 -7.69 8.30
N VAL A 32 -2.79 -8.43 7.89
CA VAL A 32 -2.95 -9.62 7.03
C VAL A 32 -3.77 -10.71 7.74
N HIS A 33 -3.50 -10.95 9.03
CA HIS A 33 -4.13 -12.01 9.82
C HIS A 33 -5.14 -11.47 10.84
N ASP A 34 -6.33 -12.10 10.89
CA ASP A 34 -7.44 -11.67 11.74
C ASP A 34 -7.24 -11.93 13.24
N SER A 35 -6.26 -12.78 13.58
CA SER A 35 -5.93 -13.16 14.96
C SER A 35 -5.12 -12.11 15.74
N LYS A 36 -4.60 -11.07 15.08
CA LYS A 36 -3.80 -10.00 15.71
C LYS A 36 -4.70 -8.83 16.15
N ARG A 37 -4.32 -8.11 17.24
CA ARG A 37 -5.05 -6.93 17.76
C ARG A 37 -4.31 -5.63 17.43
N GLY A 38 -5.06 -4.55 17.16
CA GLY A 38 -4.48 -3.24 16.83
C GLY A 38 -3.70 -3.23 15.51
N GLY A 39 -3.04 -2.13 15.17
CA GLY A 39 -2.09 -2.06 14.06
C GLY A 39 -2.45 -1.06 12.96
N ASP A 40 -1.42 -0.60 12.27
CA ASP A 40 -1.50 0.34 11.15
C ASP A 40 -1.93 -0.43 9.88
N ILE A 41 -2.40 0.28 8.84
CA ILE A 41 -2.63 -0.33 7.52
C ILE A 41 -1.30 -0.27 6.77
N ASP A 42 -0.61 -1.41 6.69
CA ASP A 42 0.68 -1.51 6.00
C ASP A 42 0.44 -1.84 4.51
N LEU A 43 0.70 -0.87 3.63
CA LEU A 43 0.44 -0.97 2.20
C LEU A 43 1.74 -0.96 1.39
N TYR A 44 1.86 -1.90 0.47
CA TYR A 44 2.99 -2.00 -0.44
C TYR A 44 2.56 -1.72 -1.87
N ILE A 45 3.38 -0.97 -2.60
CA ILE A 45 3.14 -0.62 -4.00
C ILE A 45 4.44 -0.83 -4.79
N GLU A 46 4.34 -1.50 -5.93
CA GLU A 46 5.41 -1.54 -6.93
C GLU A 46 5.09 -0.56 -8.05
N THR A 47 6.02 0.34 -8.37
CA THR A 47 5.82 1.33 -9.42
C THR A 47 7.12 1.68 -10.13
N GLU A 48 7.00 2.19 -11.35
CA GLU A 48 8.11 2.74 -12.10
C GLU A 48 8.24 4.25 -11.87
N GLY A 49 9.45 4.77 -12.05
CA GLY A 49 9.70 6.22 -12.08
C GLY A 49 10.90 6.68 -11.27
N GLY A 50 11.24 7.95 -11.47
CA GLY A 50 12.29 8.62 -10.70
C GLY A 50 11.89 8.85 -9.25
N VAL A 51 12.88 8.95 -8.36
CA VAL A 51 12.70 9.10 -6.90
C VAL A 51 11.69 10.21 -6.56
N LYS A 52 11.82 11.39 -7.17
CA LYS A 52 10.93 12.53 -6.90
C LYS A 52 9.47 12.24 -7.29
N VAL A 53 9.24 11.67 -8.47
CA VAL A 53 7.88 11.35 -8.96
C VAL A 53 7.22 10.33 -8.05
N VAL A 54 8.00 9.33 -7.60
CA VAL A 54 7.51 8.28 -6.70
C VAL A 54 7.15 8.85 -5.34
N LEU A 55 7.99 9.72 -4.78
CA LEU A 55 7.68 10.41 -3.52
C LEU A 55 6.43 11.30 -3.63
N ASP A 56 6.29 12.06 -4.73
CA ASP A 56 5.12 12.91 -4.97
C ASP A 56 3.83 12.06 -5.03
N ARG A 57 3.89 10.89 -5.66
CA ARG A 57 2.78 9.92 -5.72
C ARG A 57 2.49 9.29 -4.36
N GLU A 58 3.51 8.88 -3.61
CA GLU A 58 3.36 8.33 -2.26
C GLU A 58 2.60 9.29 -1.34
N LEU A 59 3.01 10.57 -1.33
CA LEU A 59 2.34 11.62 -0.55
C LEU A 59 0.89 11.84 -1.01
N ALA A 60 0.65 11.89 -2.32
CA ALA A 60 -0.70 12.03 -2.87
C ALA A 60 -1.60 10.84 -2.51
N PHE A 61 -1.06 9.62 -2.54
CA PHE A 61 -1.77 8.42 -2.15
C PHE A 61 -2.10 8.42 -0.65
N HIS A 62 -1.13 8.71 0.21
CA HIS A 62 -1.36 8.85 1.65
C HIS A 62 -2.47 9.86 1.94
N ALA A 63 -2.39 11.07 1.37
CA ALA A 63 -3.40 12.10 1.56
C ALA A 63 -4.79 11.68 1.05
N THR A 64 -4.85 10.93 -0.04
CA THR A 64 -6.12 10.43 -0.60
C THR A 64 -6.76 9.40 0.32
N LEU A 65 -5.96 8.48 0.88
CA LEU A 65 -6.46 7.49 1.83
C LEU A 65 -6.98 8.13 3.11
N GLN A 66 -6.25 9.08 3.70
CA GLN A 66 -6.71 9.79 4.90
C GLN A 66 -8.05 10.51 4.68
N ARG A 67 -8.25 11.14 3.51
CA ARG A 67 -9.53 11.80 3.19
C ARG A 67 -10.69 10.83 3.03
N ARG A 68 -10.43 9.63 2.49
CA ARG A 68 -11.50 8.66 2.16
C ARG A 68 -11.79 7.66 3.28
N LEU A 69 -10.78 7.34 4.09
CA LEU A 69 -10.88 6.37 5.19
C LEU A 69 -11.00 7.04 6.57
N GLY A 70 -10.94 8.37 6.61
CA GLY A 70 -10.77 9.13 7.84
C GLY A 70 -9.35 9.00 8.40
N GLU A 71 -9.13 9.55 9.59
CA GLU A 71 -7.84 9.43 10.28
C GLU A 71 -7.54 7.96 10.57
N GLN A 72 -6.60 7.41 9.80
CA GLN A 72 -6.10 6.05 9.96
C GLN A 72 -4.58 6.11 10.07
N ARG A 73 -3.97 5.23 10.85
CA ARG A 73 -2.54 5.02 10.75
C ARG A 73 -2.28 4.12 9.56
N ILE A 74 -1.58 4.63 8.55
CA ILE A 74 -1.30 3.95 7.30
C ILE A 74 0.20 4.08 7.05
N ASP A 75 0.90 2.96 6.93
CA ASP A 75 2.29 2.93 6.49
C ASP A 75 2.32 2.53 5.02
N ILE A 76 3.07 3.27 4.20
CA ILE A 76 3.15 3.05 2.77
C ILE A 76 4.60 2.78 2.41
N VAL A 77 4.85 1.60 1.87
CA VAL A 77 6.15 1.22 1.32
C VAL A 77 6.03 1.15 -0.19
N VAL A 78 6.72 2.06 -0.87
CA VAL A 78 6.83 2.02 -2.33
C VAL A 78 8.16 1.37 -2.72
N HIS A 79 8.09 0.40 -3.62
CA HIS A 79 9.25 -0.18 -4.28
C HIS A 79 9.30 0.29 -5.73
N ARG A 80 10.46 0.81 -6.11
CA ARG A 80 10.72 1.25 -7.48
C ARG A 80 11.29 0.09 -8.28
N GLN A 81 10.68 -0.21 -9.41
CA GLN A 81 11.19 -1.24 -10.30
C GLN A 81 12.64 -0.91 -10.74
N GLY A 82 13.47 -1.96 -10.85
CA GLY A 82 14.89 -1.84 -11.19
C GLY A 82 15.80 -1.47 -10.01
N VAL A 83 15.24 -1.31 -8.80
CA VAL A 83 16.04 -1.18 -7.56
C VAL A 83 16.16 -2.57 -6.90
N PRO A 84 17.32 -2.91 -6.29
CA PRO A 84 17.44 -4.16 -5.54
C PRO A 84 16.37 -4.30 -4.46
N LEU A 85 15.88 -5.53 -4.28
CA LEU A 85 14.91 -5.84 -3.23
C LEU A 85 15.54 -5.65 -1.86
N ARG A 86 14.78 -5.03 -0.97
CA ARG A 86 15.04 -4.92 0.47
C ARG A 86 14.40 -6.11 1.19
N PRO A 87 14.78 -6.40 2.45
CA PRO A 87 14.14 -7.45 3.24
C PRO A 87 12.61 -7.34 3.28
N ILE A 88 12.08 -6.12 3.38
CA ILE A 88 10.62 -5.90 3.38
C ILE A 88 9.97 -6.26 2.05
N ASP A 89 10.63 -5.99 0.92
CA ASP A 89 10.10 -6.32 -0.42
C ASP A 89 9.96 -7.85 -0.56
N ILE A 90 10.92 -8.60 -0.01
CA ILE A 90 10.92 -10.07 0.01
C ILE A 90 9.81 -10.60 0.91
N GLU A 91 9.64 -10.03 2.11
CA GLU A 91 8.59 -10.43 3.06
C GLU A 91 7.19 -10.21 2.49
N VAL A 92 6.94 -9.06 1.85
CA VAL A 92 5.67 -8.76 1.20
C VAL A 92 5.38 -9.76 0.09
N ARG A 93 6.37 -10.13 -0.73
CA ARG A 93 6.19 -11.13 -1.79
C ARG A 93 5.88 -12.52 -1.25
N ALA A 94 6.39 -12.86 -0.07
CA ALA A 94 6.16 -14.17 0.56
C ALA A 94 4.83 -14.25 1.32
N THR A 95 4.39 -13.15 1.94
CA THR A 95 3.29 -13.17 2.94
C THR A 95 2.17 -12.16 2.69
N GLY A 96 2.40 -11.19 1.81
CA GLY A 96 1.44 -10.14 1.52
C GLY A 96 0.21 -10.66 0.78
N VAL A 97 -0.91 -9.96 1.00
CA VAL A 97 -2.18 -10.25 0.33
C VAL A 97 -2.43 -9.14 -0.68
N ARG A 98 -2.53 -9.50 -1.97
CA ARG A 98 -2.88 -8.56 -3.03
C ARG A 98 -4.33 -8.10 -2.82
N LEU A 99 -4.54 -6.78 -2.83
CA LEU A 99 -5.88 -6.20 -2.77
C LEU A 99 -6.47 -6.10 -4.16
#